data_AF-A0A519W024-F1
#
_entry.id   AF-A0A519W024-F1
#
_cell.length_a   1.000
_cell.length_b   1.000
_cell.length_c   1.000
_cell.angle_alpha   90.00
_cell.angle_beta   90.00
_cell.angle_gamma   90.00
#
_symmetry.space_group_name_H-M   'P 1'
#
loop_
_entity.id
_entity.type
_entity.pdbx_description
1 polymer ?
#
loop_
_entity_poly.entity_id
_entity_poly.type
_entity_poly.pdbx_seq_one_letter_code
_entity_poly.pdbx_strand_id
1 'polypeptide(L)'
;AILNPYAQKQVKYYAQAESELYKLMICENEIEFREKIYAARDFVFHESRTLLLLDDNIMKEFSLSDADHKQKPNSHLSLLSMVYAWYKMGVNPYDNLICQTPPFKLRLGIAEYLFKNEEMLEESIHTALYDKSIRGDDLEFHTAVHEWASIIGYGDLKGYKEHFEAAKSFFANRLNDGRDLSAEMIRRLGK
;
A
#
# COMPACT_ATOMS: atom_id res chain seq x y z
N ALA A 1 6.72 -11.57 -12.31
CA ALA A 1 5.76 -10.55 -12.76
C ALA A 1 5.79 -10.39 -14.29
N ILE A 2 6.95 -10.08 -14.89
CA ILE A 2 7.06 -9.78 -16.33
C ILE A 2 6.49 -10.86 -17.26
N LEU A 3 6.68 -12.14 -16.94
CA LEU A 3 6.23 -13.26 -17.78
C LEU A 3 4.73 -13.59 -17.61
N ASN A 4 4.03 -12.96 -16.66
CA ASN A 4 2.61 -13.21 -16.40
C ASN A 4 1.76 -12.08 -17.02
N PRO A 5 0.93 -12.36 -18.04
CA PRO A 5 0.12 -11.34 -18.72
C PRO A 5 -0.94 -10.71 -17.80
N TYR A 6 -1.41 -11.43 -16.77
CA TYR A 6 -2.32 -10.87 -15.77
C TYR A 6 -1.61 -9.89 -14.85
N ALA A 7 -0.36 -10.18 -14.47
CA ALA A 7 0.42 -9.29 -13.63
C ALA A 7 0.74 -7.96 -14.34
N GLN A 8 1.04 -8.00 -15.65
CA GLN A 8 1.22 -6.78 -16.44
C GLN A 8 -0.04 -5.90 -16.43
N LYS A 9 -1.22 -6.50 -16.60
CA LYS A 9 -2.50 -5.77 -16.53
C LYS A 9 -2.75 -5.20 -15.14
N GLN A 10 -2.57 -5.99 -14.09
CA GLN A 10 -2.80 -5.57 -12.70
C GLN A 10 -1.88 -4.41 -12.29
N VAL A 11 -0.60 -4.45 -12.64
CA VAL A 11 0.34 -3.36 -12.36
C VAL A 11 -0.08 -2.09 -13.09
N LYS A 12 -0.57 -2.20 -14.34
CA LYS A 12 -1.11 -1.05 -15.06
C LYS A 12 -2.35 -0.46 -14.39
N TYR A 13 -3.28 -1.30 -13.91
CA TYR A 13 -4.44 -0.82 -13.16
C TYR A 13 -4.05 -0.11 -11.87
N TYR A 14 -3.05 -0.63 -11.15
CA TYR A 14 -2.52 0.01 -9.95
C TYR A 14 -1.93 1.39 -10.24
N ALA A 15 -1.05 1.50 -11.25
CA ALA A 15 -0.46 2.79 -11.64
C ALA A 15 -1.53 3.80 -12.12
N GLN A 16 -2.57 3.34 -12.80
CA GLN A 16 -3.69 4.22 -13.17
C GLN A 16 -4.50 4.69 -11.95
N ALA A 17 -4.79 3.78 -11.01
CA ALA A 17 -5.52 4.09 -9.79
C ALA A 17 -4.75 5.11 -8.92
N GLU A 18 -3.45 4.88 -8.75
CA GLU A 18 -2.54 5.81 -8.06
C GLU A 18 -2.51 7.16 -8.76
N SER A 19 -2.31 7.21 -10.08
CA SER A 19 -2.29 8.47 -10.85
C SER A 19 -3.61 9.26 -10.75
N GLU A 20 -4.76 8.58 -10.74
CA GLU A 20 -6.06 9.21 -10.56
C GLU A 20 -6.18 9.86 -9.17
N LEU A 21 -5.80 9.15 -8.11
CA LEU A 21 -5.80 9.69 -6.75
C LEU A 21 -4.79 10.84 -6.59
N TYR A 22 -3.58 10.68 -7.10
CA TYR A 22 -2.51 11.67 -7.00
C TYR A 22 -2.87 12.99 -7.70
N LYS A 23 -3.57 12.93 -8.85
CA LYS A 23 -4.09 14.15 -9.52
C LYS A 23 -5.10 14.90 -8.65
N LEU A 24 -6.00 14.18 -7.99
CA LEU A 24 -6.99 14.77 -7.10
C LEU A 24 -6.32 15.39 -5.87
N MET A 25 -5.27 14.75 -5.34
CA MET A 25 -4.43 15.33 -4.29
C MET A 25 -3.79 16.64 -4.76
N ILE A 26 -3.20 16.65 -5.97
CA ILE A 26 -2.56 17.86 -6.52
C ILE A 26 -3.56 19.01 -6.67
N CYS A 27 -4.74 18.71 -7.20
CA CYS A 27 -5.79 19.68 -7.45
C CYS A 27 -6.65 20.01 -6.22
N GLU A 28 -6.36 19.39 -5.06
CA GLU A 28 -7.12 19.55 -3.82
C GLU A 28 -8.63 19.31 -4.01
N ASN A 29 -8.99 18.37 -4.89
CA ASN A 29 -10.38 18.02 -5.18
C ASN A 29 -10.91 17.04 -4.12
N GLU A 30 -11.16 17.58 -2.93
CA GLU A 30 -11.51 16.81 -1.73
C GLU A 30 -12.77 15.96 -1.89
N ILE A 31 -13.83 16.52 -2.49
CA ILE A 31 -15.12 15.83 -2.63
C ILE A 31 -14.93 14.56 -3.47
N GLU A 32 -14.35 14.68 -4.66
CA GLU A 32 -14.16 13.54 -5.54
C GLU A 32 -13.15 12.53 -4.96
N PHE A 33 -12.10 13.02 -4.29
CA PHE A 33 -11.13 12.14 -3.63
C PHE A 33 -11.82 11.28 -2.55
N ARG A 34 -12.58 11.91 -1.66
CA ARG A 34 -13.33 11.22 -0.60
C ARG A 34 -14.32 10.21 -1.17
N GLU A 35 -15.11 10.59 -2.16
CA GLU A 35 -16.07 9.68 -2.81
C GLU A 35 -15.38 8.41 -3.33
N LYS A 36 -14.22 8.54 -3.97
CA LYS A 36 -13.45 7.39 -4.47
C LYS A 36 -12.90 6.52 -3.36
N ILE A 37 -12.33 7.12 -2.31
CA ILE A 37 -11.77 6.38 -1.17
C ILE A 37 -12.87 5.64 -0.41
N TYR A 38 -14.00 6.29 -0.13
CA TYR A 38 -15.12 5.68 0.58
C TYR A 38 -15.84 4.62 -0.25
N ALA A 39 -16.03 4.82 -1.55
CA ALA A 39 -16.56 3.78 -2.42
C ALA A 39 -15.65 2.54 -2.44
N ALA A 40 -14.34 2.74 -2.46
CA ALA A 40 -13.38 1.64 -2.43
C ALA A 40 -13.35 0.93 -1.06
N ARG A 41 -13.43 1.69 0.05
CA ARG A 41 -13.59 1.16 1.40
C ARG A 41 -14.79 0.23 1.46
N ASP A 42 -15.94 0.76 1.07
CA ASP A 42 -17.22 0.07 1.20
C ASP A 42 -17.22 -1.17 0.30
N PHE A 43 -16.66 -1.11 -0.91
CA PHE A 43 -16.55 -2.29 -1.77
C PHE A 43 -15.64 -3.39 -1.19
N VAL A 44 -14.44 -3.04 -0.72
CA VAL A 44 -13.45 -4.03 -0.26
C VAL A 44 -13.79 -4.59 1.11
N PHE A 45 -14.29 -3.73 2.02
CA PHE A 45 -14.51 -4.04 3.42
C PHE A 45 -16.01 -4.06 3.83
N HIS A 46 -16.94 -4.22 2.87
CA HIS A 46 -18.40 -4.28 3.14
C HIS A 46 -18.78 -5.33 4.19
N GLU A 47 -18.08 -6.46 4.22
CA GLU A 47 -18.38 -7.50 5.20
C GLU A 47 -17.76 -7.13 6.55
N SER A 48 -18.60 -7.11 7.59
CA SER A 48 -18.18 -7.04 8.99
C SER A 48 -17.51 -8.36 9.40
N ARG A 49 -16.33 -8.60 8.83
CA ARG A 49 -15.43 -9.66 9.27
C ARG A 49 -14.67 -9.15 10.48
N THR A 50 -14.48 -10.03 11.46
CA THR A 50 -13.50 -9.85 12.54
C THR A 50 -12.19 -9.39 11.90
N LEU A 51 -11.61 -8.30 12.42
CA LEU A 51 -10.36 -7.72 11.89
C LEU A 51 -9.36 -8.84 11.60
N LEU A 52 -8.83 -8.88 10.37
CA LEU A 52 -7.72 -9.74 10.01
C LEU A 52 -6.49 -9.24 10.77
N LEU A 53 -6.32 -9.80 11.96
CA LEU A 53 -5.02 -10.16 12.53
C LEU A 53 -4.10 -9.02 12.98
N LEU A 54 -4.55 -7.78 13.17
CA LEU A 54 -3.68 -6.76 13.78
C LEU A 54 -4.24 -6.35 15.14
N ASP A 55 -3.85 -7.11 16.16
CA ASP A 55 -3.91 -6.63 17.54
C ASP A 55 -3.00 -5.40 17.64
N ASP A 56 -3.57 -4.26 18.03
CA ASP A 56 -2.85 -3.00 18.24
C ASP A 56 -1.60 -3.16 19.12
N ASN A 57 -1.63 -4.12 20.07
CA ASN A 57 -0.50 -4.39 20.95
C ASN A 57 0.67 -5.03 20.20
N ILE A 58 0.38 -6.00 19.31
CA ILE A 58 1.41 -6.63 18.48
C ILE A 58 2.00 -5.60 17.52
N MET A 59 1.17 -4.76 16.89
CA MET A 59 1.66 -3.73 15.98
C MET A 59 2.54 -2.68 16.66
N LYS A 60 2.23 -2.30 17.90
CA LYS A 60 3.08 -1.40 18.70
C LYS A 60 4.43 -2.03 19.06
N GLU A 61 4.49 -3.34 19.35
CA GLU A 61 5.74 -4.04 19.65
C GLU A 61 6.71 -4.12 18.45
N PHE A 62 6.18 -4.17 17.23
CA PHE A 62 6.98 -4.23 16.00
C PHE A 62 7.14 -2.88 15.30
N SER A 63 6.59 -1.81 15.87
CA SER A 63 6.80 -0.46 15.37
C SER A 63 8.27 -0.09 15.52
N LEU A 64 8.95 0.13 14.39
CA LEU A 64 10.38 0.51 14.34
C LEU A 64 10.65 1.94 14.85
N SER A 65 9.61 2.67 15.26
CA SER A 65 9.70 4.02 15.81
C SER A 65 9.85 3.97 17.32
N ASP A 66 10.87 4.68 17.83
CA ASP A 66 11.05 4.91 19.27
C ASP A 66 9.76 5.49 19.86
N ALA A 67 9.44 5.10 21.10
CA ALA A 67 8.22 5.48 21.84
C ALA A 67 8.00 7.00 22.01
N ASP A 68 8.99 7.82 21.62
CA ASP A 68 9.00 9.29 21.71
C ASP A 68 8.75 9.98 20.35
N HIS A 69 8.64 9.22 19.25
CA HIS A 69 8.25 9.76 17.95
C HIS A 69 6.74 9.99 17.89
N LYS A 70 6.32 11.26 18.01
CA LYS A 70 4.97 11.69 17.61
C LYS A 70 4.69 11.14 16.21
N GLN A 71 3.58 10.41 16.05
CA GLN A 71 3.13 9.95 14.73
C GLN A 71 3.05 11.17 13.81
N LYS A 72 3.88 11.15 12.76
CA LYS A 72 3.79 12.15 11.70
C LYS A 72 2.60 11.75 10.81
N PRO A 73 1.65 12.66 10.54
CA PRO A 73 0.57 12.38 9.60
C PRO A 73 1.15 11.95 8.25
N ASN A 74 0.51 10.97 7.61
CA ASN A 74 0.96 10.43 6.33
C ASN A 74 -0.23 10.34 5.37
N SER A 75 0.00 10.61 4.08
CA SER A 75 -1.02 10.48 3.02
C SER A 75 -1.48 9.03 2.85
N HIS A 76 -0.61 8.08 3.21
CA HIS A 76 -0.75 6.65 2.96
C HIS A 76 -1.13 6.33 1.51
N LEU A 77 -0.64 7.13 0.55
CA LEU A 77 -0.98 7.03 -0.87
C LEU A 77 -0.83 5.61 -1.43
N SER A 78 0.20 4.88 -1.00
CA SER A 78 0.43 3.49 -1.42
C SER A 78 -0.71 2.53 -1.03
N LEU A 79 -1.29 2.70 0.17
CA LEU A 79 -2.41 1.90 0.69
C LEU A 79 -3.73 2.34 0.07
N LEU A 80 -3.98 3.65 0.00
CA LEU A 80 -5.17 4.21 -0.64
C LEU A 80 -5.26 3.75 -2.11
N SER A 81 -4.15 3.81 -2.84
CA SER A 81 -4.06 3.36 -4.23
C SER A 81 -4.28 1.85 -4.38
N MET A 82 -3.84 1.05 -3.41
CA MET A 82 -4.03 -0.40 -3.43
C MET A 82 -5.51 -0.78 -3.31
N VAL A 83 -6.21 -0.19 -2.33
CA VAL A 83 -7.65 -0.43 -2.12
C VAL A 83 -8.46 0.13 -3.29
N TYR A 84 -8.13 1.31 -3.77
CA TYR A 84 -8.79 1.90 -4.94
C TYR A 84 -8.57 1.07 -6.21
N ALA A 85 -7.38 0.49 -6.41
CA ALA A 85 -7.11 -0.41 -7.53
C ALA A 85 -7.98 -1.68 -7.48
N TRP A 86 -8.17 -2.28 -6.30
CA TRP A 86 -9.07 -3.44 -6.13
C TRP A 86 -10.51 -3.09 -6.49
N TYR A 87 -11.00 -1.96 -6.00
CA TYR A 87 -12.31 -1.43 -6.36
C TYR A 87 -12.46 -1.23 -7.87
N LYS A 88 -11.50 -0.57 -8.51
CA LYS A 88 -11.53 -0.31 -9.96
C LYS A 88 -11.47 -1.59 -10.79
N MET A 89 -10.81 -2.63 -10.30
CA MET A 89 -10.79 -3.95 -10.95
C MET A 89 -12.04 -4.80 -10.66
N GLY A 90 -12.89 -4.39 -9.71
CA GLY A 90 -14.02 -5.19 -9.25
C GLY A 90 -13.59 -6.49 -8.56
N VAL A 91 -12.43 -6.49 -7.92
CA VAL A 91 -11.86 -7.68 -7.26
C VAL A 91 -11.84 -7.46 -5.77
N ASN A 92 -12.46 -8.36 -5.01
CA ASN A 92 -12.31 -8.38 -3.56
C ASN A 92 -11.13 -9.30 -3.17
N PRO A 93 -10.08 -8.79 -2.49
CA PRO A 93 -8.93 -9.61 -2.09
C PRO A 93 -9.30 -10.72 -1.11
N TYR A 94 -10.44 -10.62 -0.43
CA TYR A 94 -10.89 -11.62 0.53
C TYR A 94 -11.44 -12.90 -0.12
N ASP A 95 -11.87 -12.85 -1.38
CA ASP A 95 -12.48 -14.00 -2.08
C ASP A 95 -11.50 -15.15 -2.30
N ASN A 96 -10.19 -14.85 -2.33
CA ASN A 96 -9.12 -15.81 -2.63
C ASN A 96 -8.12 -15.97 -1.47
N LEU A 97 -8.53 -15.67 -0.23
CA LEU A 97 -7.67 -15.70 0.98
C LEU A 97 -6.91 -17.01 1.20
N ILE A 98 -7.45 -18.14 0.72
CA ILE A 98 -6.88 -19.49 0.88
C ILE A 98 -5.56 -19.62 0.10
N CYS A 99 -5.40 -18.91 -1.02
CA CYS A 99 -4.23 -19.02 -1.90
C CYS A 99 -3.18 -17.92 -1.68
N GLN A 100 -3.30 -17.13 -0.59
CA GLN A 100 -2.47 -15.94 -0.39
C GLN A 100 -1.31 -16.18 0.58
N THR A 101 -0.17 -15.57 0.25
CA THR A 101 1.05 -15.66 1.06
C THR A 101 0.94 -14.83 2.34
N PRO A 102 1.65 -15.17 3.42
CA PRO A 102 1.64 -14.39 4.65
C PRO A 102 1.95 -12.89 4.46
N PRO A 103 2.92 -12.47 3.62
CA PRO A 103 3.14 -11.05 3.33
C PRO A 103 1.96 -10.35 2.66
N PHE A 104 1.17 -11.06 1.86
CA PHE A 104 -0.05 -10.50 1.28
C PHE A 104 -1.10 -10.25 2.37
N LYS A 105 -1.33 -11.24 3.25
CA LYS A 105 -2.28 -11.11 4.37
C LYS A 105 -1.91 -9.94 5.29
N LEU A 106 -0.62 -9.76 5.55
CA LEU A 106 -0.13 -8.62 6.32
C LEU A 106 -0.48 -7.28 5.66
N ARG A 107 -0.20 -7.11 4.36
CA ARG A 107 -0.54 -5.88 3.64
C ARG A 107 -2.04 -5.62 3.60
N LEU A 108 -2.85 -6.66 3.41
CA LEU A 108 -4.30 -6.57 3.47
C LEU A 108 -4.77 -6.14 4.87
N GLY A 109 -4.20 -6.71 5.93
CA GLY A 109 -4.49 -6.32 7.31
C GLY A 109 -4.14 -4.85 7.60
N ILE A 110 -2.98 -4.37 7.13
CA ILE A 110 -2.59 -2.96 7.31
C ILE A 110 -3.57 -2.02 6.58
N ALA A 111 -4.00 -2.39 5.36
CA ALA A 111 -5.02 -1.63 4.66
C ALA A 111 -6.37 -1.68 5.39
N GLU A 112 -6.80 -2.85 5.86
CA GLU A 112 -8.03 -2.98 6.64
C GLU A 112 -8.00 -2.12 7.91
N TYR A 113 -6.87 -2.10 8.61
CA TYR A 113 -6.69 -1.28 9.81
C TYR A 113 -6.87 0.21 9.52
N LEU A 114 -6.21 0.72 8.47
CA LEU A 114 -6.35 2.10 8.04
C LEU A 114 -7.80 2.44 7.66
N PHE A 115 -8.45 1.57 6.90
CA PHE A 115 -9.78 1.84 6.34
C PHE A 115 -10.95 1.60 7.31
N LYS A 116 -10.74 0.80 8.37
CA LYS A 116 -11.74 0.60 9.44
C LYS A 116 -11.60 1.61 10.59
N ASN A 117 -10.47 2.29 10.70
CA ASN A 117 -10.30 3.39 11.65
C ASN A 117 -10.66 4.73 10.96
N GLU A 118 -11.88 5.21 11.21
CA GLU A 118 -12.40 6.44 10.59
C GLU A 118 -11.51 7.67 10.88
N GLU A 119 -10.98 7.79 12.10
CA GLU A 119 -10.13 8.92 12.49
C GLU A 119 -8.82 8.91 11.71
N MET A 120 -8.16 7.75 11.58
CA MET A 120 -6.93 7.61 10.80
C MET A 120 -7.16 7.79 9.30
N LEU A 121 -8.29 7.30 8.79
CA LEU A 121 -8.64 7.45 7.38
C LEU A 121 -8.85 8.93 7.04
N GLU A 122 -9.58 9.66 7.88
CA GLU A 122 -9.80 11.10 7.75
C GLU A 122 -8.49 11.89 7.84
N GLU A 123 -7.62 11.57 8.80
CA GLU A 123 -6.29 12.19 8.90
C GLU A 123 -5.47 11.96 7.64
N SER A 124 -5.52 10.74 7.07
CA SER A 124 -4.78 10.38 5.86
C SER A 124 -5.31 11.13 4.64
N ILE A 125 -6.64 11.24 4.49
CA ILE A 125 -7.28 12.01 3.41
C ILE A 125 -6.89 13.48 3.51
N HIS A 126 -7.01 14.07 4.70
CA HIS A 126 -6.66 15.47 4.91
C HIS A 126 -5.18 15.73 4.65
N THR A 127 -4.29 14.86 5.15
CA THR A 127 -2.85 14.94 4.92
C THR A 127 -2.50 14.83 3.44
N ALA A 128 -3.12 13.89 2.71
CA ALA A 128 -2.93 13.71 1.27
C ALA A 128 -3.30 14.97 0.47
N LEU A 129 -4.37 15.66 0.88
CA LEU A 129 -4.87 16.86 0.20
C LEU A 129 -4.11 18.12 0.61
N TYR A 130 -3.75 18.30 1.87
CA TYR A 130 -3.32 19.63 2.37
C TYR A 130 -1.91 19.68 2.95
N ASP A 131 -1.29 18.55 3.30
CA ASP A 131 0.07 18.56 3.84
C ASP A 131 1.12 18.60 2.74
N LYS A 132 1.77 19.75 2.58
CA LYS A 132 2.84 19.95 1.60
C LYS A 132 4.15 19.26 1.99
N SER A 133 4.32 18.88 3.26
CA SER A 133 5.53 18.24 3.76
C SER A 133 5.67 16.79 3.29
N ILE A 134 4.56 16.11 2.96
CA ILE A 134 4.56 14.74 2.44
C ILE A 134 4.45 14.68 0.92
N ARG A 135 3.96 15.74 0.26
CA ARG A 135 3.76 15.74 -1.20
C ARG A 135 5.03 15.50 -2.03
N GLY A 136 6.20 15.88 -1.49
CA GLY A 136 7.49 15.56 -2.12
C GLY A 136 7.73 14.05 -2.16
N ASP A 137 7.49 13.36 -1.04
CA ASP A 137 7.61 11.91 -0.96
C ASP A 137 6.54 11.21 -1.83
N ASP A 138 5.31 11.75 -1.87
CA ASP A 138 4.25 11.24 -2.74
C ASP A 138 4.60 11.39 -4.24
N LEU A 139 5.31 12.45 -4.63
CA LEU A 139 5.79 12.62 -6.01
C LEU A 139 6.85 11.58 -6.39
N GLU A 140 7.80 11.32 -5.50
CA GLU A 140 8.81 10.28 -5.69
C GLU A 140 8.16 8.90 -5.78
N PHE A 141 7.16 8.64 -4.92
CA PHE A 141 6.36 7.42 -4.98
C PHE A 141 5.61 7.29 -6.31
N HIS A 142 4.90 8.33 -6.74
CA HIS A 142 4.20 8.39 -8.02
C HIS A 142 5.13 8.03 -9.19
N THR A 143 6.30 8.68 -9.22
CA THR A 143 7.32 8.43 -10.26
C THR A 143 7.78 6.98 -10.25
N ALA A 144 8.14 6.45 -9.09
CA ALA A 144 8.60 5.07 -8.94
C ALA A 144 7.53 4.04 -9.38
N VAL A 145 6.26 4.26 -9.03
CA VAL A 145 5.15 3.38 -9.45
C VAL A 145 5.06 3.31 -10.97
N HIS A 146 5.15 4.45 -11.65
CA HIS A 146 5.07 4.53 -13.11
C HIS A 146 6.31 3.95 -13.81
N GLU A 147 7.50 4.12 -13.24
CA GLU A 147 8.72 3.46 -13.75
C GLU A 147 8.59 1.94 -13.70
N TRP A 148 8.22 1.37 -12.53
CA TRP A 148 8.00 -0.07 -12.39
C TRP A 148 6.91 -0.59 -13.32
N ALA A 149 5.81 0.15 -13.45
CA ALA A 149 4.73 -0.22 -14.36
C ALA A 149 5.17 -0.24 -15.83
N SER A 150 6.00 0.72 -16.23
CA SER A 150 6.55 0.80 -17.59
C SER A 150 7.52 -0.34 -17.87
N ILE A 151 8.47 -0.60 -16.97
CA ILE A 151 9.43 -1.71 -17.09
C ILE A 151 8.70 -3.06 -17.25
N ILE A 152 7.69 -3.30 -16.40
CA ILE A 152 6.89 -4.53 -16.45
C ILE A 152 6.04 -4.58 -17.72
N GLY A 153 5.43 -3.46 -18.12
CA GLY A 153 4.57 -3.37 -19.29
C GLY A 153 5.31 -3.59 -20.61
N TYR A 154 6.54 -3.08 -20.73
CA TYR A 154 7.40 -3.31 -21.90
C TYR A 154 8.06 -4.68 -21.90
N GLY A 155 8.00 -5.41 -20.77
CA GLY A 155 8.70 -6.67 -20.61
C GLY A 155 10.22 -6.52 -20.62
N ASP A 156 10.74 -5.35 -20.21
CA ASP A 156 12.17 -5.09 -20.15
C ASP A 156 12.82 -5.86 -18.99
N LEU A 157 13.28 -7.07 -19.29
CA LEU A 157 13.97 -7.93 -18.33
C LEU A 157 15.30 -7.34 -17.84
N LYS A 158 15.99 -6.56 -18.68
CA LYS A 158 17.27 -5.96 -18.31
C LYS A 158 17.03 -4.82 -17.33
N GLY A 159 16.15 -3.88 -17.67
CA GLY A 159 15.75 -2.79 -16.78
C GLY A 159 15.20 -3.30 -15.45
N TYR A 160 14.34 -4.32 -15.47
CA TYR A 160 13.83 -4.93 -14.24
C TYR A 160 14.95 -5.46 -13.33
N LYS A 161 15.93 -6.16 -13.90
CA LYS A 161 17.05 -6.71 -13.12
C LYS A 161 17.91 -5.59 -12.53
N GLU A 162 18.23 -4.56 -13.32
CA GLU A 162 19.05 -3.43 -12.89
C GLU A 162 18.36 -2.66 -11.75
N HIS A 163 17.08 -2.31 -11.91
CA HIS A 163 16.29 -1.64 -10.87
C HIS A 163 16.14 -2.50 -9.60
N PHE A 164 15.94 -3.82 -9.76
CA PHE A 164 15.84 -4.73 -8.62
C PHE A 164 17.15 -4.83 -7.83
N GLU A 165 18.30 -5.00 -8.51
CA GLU A 165 19.60 -5.08 -7.83
C GLU A 165 20.01 -3.75 -7.20
N ALA A 166 19.64 -2.61 -7.79
CA ALA A 166 19.85 -1.30 -7.18
C ALA A 166 19.08 -1.17 -5.85
N ALA A 167 17.79 -1.51 -5.84
CA ALA A 167 16.97 -1.51 -4.62
C ALA A 167 17.52 -2.48 -3.57
N LYS A 168 17.89 -3.69 -3.97
CA LYS A 168 18.50 -4.69 -3.08
C LYS A 168 19.82 -4.20 -2.47
N SER A 169 20.65 -3.52 -3.26
CA SER A 169 21.95 -2.99 -2.81
C SER A 169 21.76 -1.86 -1.80
N PHE A 170 20.76 -1.00 -1.99
CA PHE A 170 20.41 0.05 -1.03
C PHE A 170 20.07 -0.51 0.36
N PHE A 171 19.34 -1.63 0.40
CA PHE A 171 18.96 -2.28 1.66
C PHE A 171 19.99 -3.27 2.21
N ALA A 172 21.13 -3.50 1.54
CA ALA A 172 22.06 -4.60 1.86
C ALA A 172 22.42 -4.73 3.36
N ASN A 173 22.62 -3.60 4.03
CA ASN A 173 23.00 -3.55 5.45
C ASN A 173 21.83 -3.75 6.43
N ARG A 174 20.58 -3.69 5.96
CA ARG A 174 19.34 -3.78 6.77
C ARG A 174 18.49 -5.02 6.44
N LEU A 175 18.86 -5.77 5.40
CA LEU A 175 18.08 -6.91 4.91
C LEU A 175 18.01 -8.05 5.93
N ASN A 176 19.09 -8.36 6.64
CA ASN A 176 19.12 -9.47 7.59
C ASN A 176 18.24 -9.16 8.80
N ASP A 177 18.45 -8.01 9.43
CA ASP A 177 17.67 -7.58 10.60
C ASP A 177 16.19 -7.42 10.26
N GLY A 178 15.87 -6.82 9.11
CA GLY A 178 14.50 -6.65 8.65
C GLY A 178 13.80 -7.98 8.32
N ARG A 179 14.54 -8.95 7.74
CA ARG A 179 13.99 -10.28 7.46
C ARG A 179 13.68 -11.03 8.74
N ASP A 180 14.58 -11.00 9.71
CA ASP A 180 14.43 -11.76 10.96
C ASP A 180 13.28 -11.15 11.81
N LEU A 181 13.17 -9.82 11.86
CA LEU A 181 12.06 -9.12 12.52
C LEU A 181 10.72 -9.40 11.82
N SER A 182 10.67 -9.33 10.48
CA SER A 182 9.46 -9.64 9.71
C SER A 182 9.01 -11.09 9.87
N ALA A 183 9.96 -12.04 9.89
CA ALA A 183 9.68 -13.45 10.09
C ALA A 183 9.10 -13.74 11.48
N GLU A 184 9.61 -13.06 12.51
CA GLU A 184 9.08 -13.17 13.87
C GLU A 184 7.67 -12.58 13.98
N MET A 185 7.42 -11.41 13.38
CA MET A 185 6.09 -10.82 13.34
C MET A 185 5.08 -11.75 12.65
N ILE A 186 5.41 -12.27 11.46
CA ILE A 186 4.55 -13.21 10.72
C ILE A 186 4.28 -14.49 11.54
N ARG A 187 5.28 -14.99 12.28
CA ARG A 187 5.12 -16.16 13.13
C ARG A 187 4.13 -15.93 14.27
N ARG A 188 4.12 -14.74 14.88
CA ARG A 188 3.17 -14.39 15.95
C ARG A 188 1.76 -14.14 15.42
N LEU A 189 1.64 -13.56 14.23
CA LEU A 189 0.36 -13.35 13.55
C LEU A 189 -0.26 -14.63 12.96
N GLY A 190 0.53 -15.69 12.77
CA GLY A 190 0.09 -16.96 12.22
C GLY A 190 -0.38 -18.00 13.25
N LYS A 191 -0.42 -17.65 14.54
CA LYS A 191 -0.97 -18.48 15.62
C LYS A 191 -2.37 -18.01 15.98
#